data_AF-A0A2V7D6E3-F1
#
_entry.id   AF-A0A2V7D6E3-F1
#
_cell.length_a   1.000
_cell.length_b   1.000
_cell.length_c   1.000
_cell.angle_alpha   90.00
_cell.angle_beta   90.00
_cell.angle_gamma   90.00
#
_symmetry.space_group_name_H-M   'P 1'
#
loop_
_entity.id
_entity.type
_entity.pdbx_description
1 polymer ?
#
loop_
_entity_poly.entity_id
_entity_poly.type
_entity_poly.pdbx_seq_one_letter_code
_entity_poly.pdbx_strand_id
1 'polypeptide(L)'
;MAATVRDAIRELLEQTMTTIDTLLAATDRELPMASSHACAQGKDVWTLLTNDIDHEKIHTGQVLEGRYESRITASPMDRLVAEWLAERARFIGSLVGLTDERFNSETAPGQWTYRVIAKHVLRLEQQSLQTIADDRAAREQLR
;
A
#
# COMPACT_ATOMS: atom_id res chain seq x y z
N MET A 1 -4.45 1.52 19.83
CA MET A 1 -4.32 0.20 19.18
C MET A 1 -5.71 -0.33 18.93
N ALA A 2 -6.05 -0.51 17.66
CA ALA A 2 -7.25 -1.22 17.23
C ALA A 2 -7.43 -2.57 17.94
N ALA A 3 -8.69 -2.90 18.28
CA ALA A 3 -9.05 -4.17 18.94
C ALA A 3 -9.39 -5.29 17.94
N THR A 4 -9.48 -4.99 16.65
CA THR A 4 -9.83 -5.95 15.58
C THR A 4 -8.83 -5.90 14.44
N VAL A 5 -8.67 -7.02 13.72
CA VAL A 5 -7.80 -7.07 12.52
C VAL A 5 -8.23 -6.05 11.47
N ARG A 6 -9.54 -5.86 11.27
CA ARG A 6 -10.08 -4.89 10.31
C ARG A 6 -9.69 -3.47 10.67
N ASP A 7 -9.84 -3.10 11.94
CA ASP A 7 -9.53 -1.75 12.39
C ASP A 7 -8.02 -1.52 12.42
N ALA A 8 -7.22 -2.55 12.73
CA ALA A 8 -5.75 -2.48 12.66
C ALA A 8 -5.27 -2.26 11.22
N ILE A 9 -5.85 -2.98 10.24
CA ILE A 9 -5.55 -2.76 8.81
C ILE A 9 -5.91 -1.33 8.40
N ARG A 10 -7.05 -0.80 8.86
CA ARG A 10 -7.44 0.59 8.56
C ARG A 10 -6.44 1.59 9.17
N GLU A 11 -6.10 1.43 10.44
CA GLU A 11 -5.14 2.29 11.16
C GLU A 11 -3.78 2.30 10.43
N LEU A 12 -3.30 1.14 9.96
CA LEU A 12 -2.08 1.02 9.16
C LEU A 12 -2.17 1.73 7.80
N LEU A 13 -3.30 1.62 7.09
CA LEU A 13 -3.49 2.30 5.80
C LEU A 13 -3.55 3.82 5.95
N GLU A 14 -4.25 4.32 6.97
CA GLU A 14 -4.33 5.76 7.29
C GLU A 14 -2.97 6.32 7.69
N GLN A 15 -2.21 5.59 8.51
CA GLN A 15 -0.85 5.96 8.88
C GLN A 15 0.08 5.94 7.65
N THR A 16 -0.07 4.96 6.74
CA THR A 16 0.72 4.89 5.51
C THR A 16 0.55 6.17 4.67
N MET A 17 -0.68 6.66 4.52
CA MET A 17 -0.94 7.92 3.80
C MET A 17 -0.27 9.11 4.49
N THR A 18 -0.40 9.20 5.82
CA THR A 18 0.24 10.27 6.62
C THR A 18 1.77 10.25 6.47
N THR A 19 2.38 9.06 6.51
CA THR A 19 3.81 8.87 6.32
C THR A 19 4.24 9.29 4.91
N ILE A 20 3.52 8.86 3.86
CA ILE A 20 3.82 9.24 2.47
C ILE A 20 3.74 10.77 2.30
N ASP A 21 2.67 11.42 2.77
CA ASP A 21 2.50 12.86 2.65
C ASP A 21 3.64 13.63 3.36
N THR A 22 4.06 13.14 4.53
CA THR A 22 5.19 13.71 5.28
C THR A 22 6.50 13.54 4.51
N LEU A 23 6.77 12.36 3.97
CA LEU A 23 7.99 12.08 3.22
C LEU A 23 8.06 12.84 1.89
N LEU A 24 6.93 13.03 1.20
CA LEU A 24 6.87 13.81 -0.04
C LEU A 24 6.99 15.32 0.20
N ALA A 25 6.62 15.81 1.38
CA ALA A 25 6.84 17.20 1.79
C ALA A 25 8.26 17.47 2.29
N ALA A 26 8.98 16.41 2.71
CA ALA A 26 10.37 16.49 3.14
C ALA A 26 11.33 16.72 1.97
N THR A 27 12.56 17.12 2.29
CA THR A 27 13.63 17.29 1.30
C THR A 27 14.77 16.32 1.56
N ASP A 28 15.47 15.90 0.49
CA ASP A 28 16.67 15.05 0.62
C ASP A 28 17.76 15.66 1.53
N ARG A 29 17.73 16.99 1.75
CA ARG A 29 18.65 17.68 2.66
C ARG A 29 18.40 17.37 4.13
N GLU A 30 17.21 16.91 4.49
CA GLU A 30 16.84 16.52 5.85
C GLU A 30 17.35 15.12 6.19
N LEU A 31 17.51 14.24 5.19
CA LEU A 31 17.96 12.86 5.38
C LEU A 31 19.29 12.74 6.15
N PRO A 32 20.36 13.52 5.87
CA PRO A 32 21.61 13.45 6.63
C PRO A 32 21.58 14.25 7.95
N MET A 33 20.48 14.94 8.30
CA MET A 33 20.41 15.69 9.55
C MET A 33 20.31 14.74 10.75
N ALA A 34 20.96 15.10 11.85
CA ALA A 34 20.92 14.31 13.08
C ALA A 34 19.49 14.14 13.61
N SER A 35 19.14 12.93 14.03
CA SER A 35 17.85 12.63 14.63
C SER A 35 17.99 12.44 16.14
N SER A 36 17.08 13.06 16.90
CA SER A 36 16.99 12.88 18.35
C SER A 36 16.24 11.61 18.76
N HIS A 37 15.67 10.87 17.80
CA HIS A 37 14.87 9.68 18.08
C HIS A 37 15.76 8.49 18.43
N ALA A 38 15.39 7.72 19.45
CA ALA A 38 16.19 6.58 19.92
C ALA A 38 16.41 5.51 18.83
N CYS A 39 15.40 5.28 17.97
CA CYS A 39 15.52 4.35 16.85
C CYS A 39 16.52 4.80 15.76
N ALA A 40 16.91 6.08 15.75
CA ALA A 40 18.00 6.56 14.89
C ALA A 40 19.38 6.15 15.42
N GLN A 41 19.47 5.62 16.65
CA GLN A 41 20.72 5.15 17.27
C GLN A 41 21.83 6.23 17.30
N GLY A 42 21.44 7.48 17.52
CA GLY A 42 22.35 8.63 17.52
C GLY A 42 22.87 9.05 16.14
N LYS A 43 22.25 8.56 15.06
CA LYS A 43 22.60 8.89 13.67
C LYS A 43 21.61 9.91 13.08
N ASP A 44 21.27 9.77 11.80
CA ASP A 44 20.51 10.71 11.01
C ASP A 44 19.07 10.26 10.73
N VAL A 45 18.29 11.14 10.11
CA VAL A 45 16.88 10.88 9.71
C VAL A 45 16.80 9.73 8.71
N TRP A 46 17.76 9.58 7.80
CA TRP A 46 17.84 8.43 6.91
C TRP A 46 17.90 7.11 7.69
N THR A 47 18.77 7.03 8.69
CA THR A 47 18.90 5.85 9.55
C THR A 47 17.59 5.57 10.31
N LEU A 48 16.92 6.62 10.80
CA LEU A 48 15.62 6.46 11.45
C LEU A 48 14.58 5.82 10.51
N LEU A 49 14.38 6.39 9.31
CA LEU A 49 13.34 5.96 8.38
C LEU A 49 13.63 4.57 7.80
N THR A 50 14.90 4.28 7.48
CA THR A 50 15.30 2.95 7.03
C THR A 50 15.15 1.91 8.13
N ASN A 51 15.42 2.27 9.39
CA ASN A 51 15.15 1.40 10.54
C ASN A 51 13.65 1.09 10.67
N ASP A 52 12.76 2.06 10.49
CA ASP A 52 11.31 1.81 10.53
C ASP A 52 10.84 0.85 9.42
N ILE A 53 11.37 1.03 8.20
CA ILE A 53 11.11 0.10 7.08
C ILE A 53 11.59 -1.32 7.41
N ASP A 54 12.79 -1.46 7.96
CA ASP A 54 13.33 -2.76 8.33
C ASP A 54 12.57 -3.39 9.51
N HIS A 55 12.05 -2.56 10.42
CA HIS A 55 11.22 -3.01 11.53
C HIS A 55 9.90 -3.62 11.05
N GLU A 56 9.25 -3.03 10.04
CA GLU A 56 8.07 -3.62 9.41
C GLU A 56 8.37 -4.97 8.75
N LYS A 57 9.53 -5.13 8.09
CA LYS A 57 9.94 -6.42 7.49
C LYS A 57 10.12 -7.50 8.55
N ILE A 58 10.79 -7.16 9.66
CA ILE A 58 11.02 -8.08 10.78
C ILE A 58 9.69 -8.56 11.35
N HIS A 59 8.77 -7.63 11.66
CA HIS A 59 7.48 -7.98 12.23
C HIS A 59 6.53 -8.65 11.25
N THR A 60 6.63 -8.35 9.96
CA THR A 60 5.97 -9.15 8.91
C THR A 60 6.46 -10.60 8.97
N GLY A 61 7.77 -10.83 9.07
CA GLY A 61 8.35 -12.16 9.25
C GLY A 61 7.80 -12.86 10.49
N GLN A 62 7.78 -12.18 11.63
CA GLN A 62 7.24 -12.71 12.89
C GLN A 62 5.75 -13.10 12.78
N VAL A 63 4.93 -12.28 12.12
CA VAL A 63 3.51 -12.59 11.91
C VAL A 63 3.35 -13.81 11.00
N LEU A 64 4.13 -13.91 9.92
CA LEU A 64 4.08 -15.04 9.00
C LEU A 64 4.51 -16.35 9.67
N GLU A 65 5.59 -16.30 10.47
CA GLU A 65 6.07 -17.43 11.27
C GLU A 65 5.00 -17.88 12.26
N GLY A 66 4.45 -16.97 13.07
CA GLY A 66 3.40 -17.31 14.04
C GLY A 66 2.15 -17.90 13.38
N ARG A 67 1.76 -17.42 12.20
CA ARG A 67 0.66 -18.01 11.41
C ARG A 67 0.98 -19.44 10.96
N TYR A 68 2.21 -19.67 10.48
CA TYR A 68 2.66 -20.98 10.04
C TYR A 68 2.66 -21.99 11.20
N GLU A 69 3.29 -21.62 12.32
CA GLU A 69 3.36 -22.45 13.54
C GLU A 69 1.96 -22.79 14.07
N SER A 70 1.06 -21.80 14.06
CA SER A 70 -0.34 -21.96 14.50
C SER A 70 -1.25 -22.61 13.45
N ARG A 71 -0.73 -22.97 12.28
CA ARG A 71 -1.48 -23.55 11.15
C ARG A 71 -2.69 -22.72 10.71
N ILE A 72 -2.58 -21.38 10.79
CA ILE A 72 -3.63 -20.45 10.39
C ILE A 72 -3.59 -20.26 8.88
N THR A 73 -4.43 -21.00 8.16
CA THR A 73 -4.55 -20.92 6.70
C THR A 73 -5.51 -19.80 6.29
N ALA A 74 -5.13 -19.03 5.27
CA ALA A 74 -6.00 -18.04 4.66
C ALA A 74 -7.11 -18.74 3.86
N SER A 75 -8.35 -18.25 3.97
CA SER A 75 -9.38 -18.63 3.02
C SER A 75 -9.06 -18.09 1.62
N PRO A 76 -9.70 -18.59 0.56
CA PRO A 76 -9.52 -18.01 -0.79
C PRO A 76 -9.81 -16.51 -0.84
N MET A 77 -10.78 -16.02 -0.05
CA MET A 77 -11.09 -14.60 0.00
C MET A 77 -10.05 -13.79 0.77
N ASP A 78 -9.54 -14.30 1.89
CA ASP A 78 -8.46 -13.65 2.63
C ASP A 78 -7.21 -13.47 1.75
N ARG A 79 -6.90 -14.51 0.95
CA ARG A 79 -5.80 -14.45 -0.02
C ARG A 79 -6.03 -13.37 -1.08
N LEU A 80 -7.23 -13.32 -1.67
CA LEU A 80 -7.56 -12.29 -2.66
C LEU A 80 -7.43 -10.88 -2.09
N VAL A 81 -7.90 -10.64 -0.87
CA VAL A 81 -7.76 -9.33 -0.21
C VAL A 81 -6.29 -8.98 0.06
N ALA A 82 -5.50 -9.93 0.58
CA ALA A 82 -4.08 -9.71 0.87
C ALA A 82 -3.27 -9.43 -0.41
N GLU A 83 -3.49 -10.20 -1.47
CA GLU A 83 -2.83 -9.98 -2.76
C GLU A 83 -3.28 -8.65 -3.40
N TRP A 84 -4.56 -8.28 -3.28
CA TRP A 84 -5.05 -6.98 -3.77
C TRP A 84 -4.34 -5.80 -3.11
N LEU A 85 -4.15 -5.85 -1.79
CA LEU A 85 -3.42 -4.82 -1.05
C LEU A 85 -1.95 -4.73 -1.50
N ALA A 86 -1.28 -5.86 -1.64
CA ALA A 86 0.12 -5.91 -2.07
C ALA A 86 0.30 -5.35 -3.49
N GLU A 87 -0.54 -5.74 -4.44
CA GLU A 87 -0.46 -5.24 -5.82
C GLU A 87 -0.86 -3.77 -5.93
N ARG A 88 -1.84 -3.30 -5.13
CA ARG A 88 -2.17 -1.86 -5.06
C ARG A 88 -0.99 -1.05 -4.57
N ALA A 89 -0.34 -1.46 -3.48
CA ALA A 89 0.84 -0.79 -2.95
C ALA A 89 1.99 -0.79 -3.95
N ARG A 90 2.24 -1.92 -4.64
CA ARG A 90 3.27 -2.02 -5.69
C ARG A 90 3.00 -1.08 -6.86
N PHE A 91 1.75 -1.02 -7.34
CA PHE A 91 1.36 -0.14 -8.43
C PHE A 91 1.52 1.34 -8.03
N ILE A 92 1.07 1.74 -6.84
CA ILE A 92 1.26 3.10 -6.31
C ILE A 92 2.74 3.43 -6.20
N GLY A 93 3.55 2.53 -5.61
CA GLY A 93 4.99 2.71 -5.47
C GLY A 93 5.71 2.91 -6.81
N SER A 94 5.23 2.28 -7.89
CA SER A 94 5.79 2.47 -9.24
C SER A 94 5.58 3.86 -9.83
N LEU A 95 4.67 4.66 -9.25
CA LEU A 95 4.40 6.05 -9.66
C LEU A 95 5.21 7.07 -8.84
N VAL A 96 5.76 6.67 -7.70
CA VAL A 96 6.53 7.56 -6.82
C VAL A 96 7.78 8.05 -7.55
N GLY A 97 8.04 9.36 -7.48
CA GLY A 97 9.15 10.02 -8.15
C GLY A 97 8.86 10.48 -9.58
N LEU A 98 7.70 10.17 -10.16
CA LEU A 98 7.25 10.80 -11.41
C LEU A 98 6.87 12.26 -11.16
N THR A 99 7.33 13.18 -12.02
CA THR A 99 6.78 14.54 -12.06
C THR A 99 5.39 14.53 -12.70
N ASP A 100 4.62 15.58 -12.50
CA ASP A 100 3.31 15.74 -13.15
C ASP A 100 3.42 15.71 -14.68
N GLU A 101 4.45 16.34 -15.25
CA GLU A 101 4.69 16.30 -16.70
C GLU A 101 4.96 14.88 -17.17
N ARG A 102 5.80 14.13 -16.45
CA ARG A 102 6.10 12.74 -16.80
C ARG A 102 4.88 11.84 -16.64
N PHE A 103 4.11 12.02 -15.58
CA PHE A 103 2.86 11.29 -15.33
C PHE A 103 1.83 11.47 -16.46
N ASN A 104 1.81 12.66 -17.07
CA ASN A 104 0.94 12.98 -18.21
C ASN A 104 1.57 12.62 -19.58
N SER A 105 2.80 12.11 -19.63
CA SER A 105 3.46 11.66 -20.86
C SER A 105 3.21 10.18 -21.16
N GLU A 106 3.38 9.78 -22.42
CA GLU A 106 3.27 8.38 -22.85
C GLU A 106 4.37 7.51 -22.20
N THR A 107 4.05 6.27 -21.84
CA THR A 107 5.05 5.32 -21.31
C THR A 107 6.08 4.92 -22.36
N ALA A 108 5.68 4.90 -23.63
CA ALA A 108 6.50 4.75 -24.83
C ALA A 108 5.74 5.35 -26.04
N PRO A 109 6.41 5.66 -27.17
CA PRO A 109 5.76 6.28 -28.33
C PRO A 109 4.51 5.52 -28.80
N GLY A 110 3.37 6.21 -28.81
CA GLY A 110 2.07 5.65 -29.22
C GLY A 110 1.40 4.76 -28.18
N GLN A 111 1.92 4.69 -26.95
CA GLN A 111 1.32 3.95 -25.83
C GLN A 111 0.52 4.88 -24.90
N TRP A 112 -0.20 4.29 -23.95
CA TRP A 112 -0.91 5.07 -22.94
C TRP A 112 0.03 5.90 -22.06
N THR A 113 -0.49 7.01 -21.55
CA THR A 113 0.20 7.78 -20.49
C THR A 113 0.12 7.05 -19.16
N TYR A 114 1.04 7.34 -18.25
CA TYR A 114 0.98 6.80 -16.87
C TYR A 114 -0.36 7.14 -16.20
N ARG A 115 -0.86 8.37 -16.40
CA ARG A 115 -2.20 8.79 -15.95
C ARG A 115 -3.33 7.94 -16.50
N VAL A 116 -3.29 7.62 -17.80
CA VAL A 116 -4.32 6.77 -18.43
C VAL A 116 -4.28 5.36 -17.86
N ILE A 117 -3.11 4.80 -17.61
CA ILE A 117 -2.96 3.48 -16.97
C ILE A 117 -3.55 3.50 -15.56
N ALA A 118 -3.19 4.48 -14.73
CA ALA A 118 -3.73 4.61 -13.37
C ALA A 118 -5.26 4.75 -13.36
N LYS A 119 -5.81 5.57 -14.27
CA LYS A 119 -7.25 5.72 -14.45
C LYS A 119 -7.92 4.42 -14.91
N HIS A 120 -7.28 3.67 -15.80
CA HIS A 120 -7.80 2.40 -16.31
C HIS A 120 -7.93 1.36 -15.18
N VAL A 121 -6.89 1.18 -14.37
CA VAL A 121 -6.88 0.24 -13.23
C VAL A 121 -8.02 0.57 -12.25
N LEU A 122 -8.16 1.86 -11.87
CA LEU A 122 -9.24 2.30 -10.97
C LEU A 122 -10.63 2.04 -11.54
N ARG A 123 -10.85 2.37 -12.83
CA ARG A 123 -12.15 2.19 -13.47
C ARG A 123 -12.51 0.71 -13.58
N LEU A 124 -11.55 -0.15 -13.95
CA LEU A 124 -11.77 -1.58 -14.11
C LEU A 124 -12.18 -2.23 -12.78
N GLU A 125 -11.52 -1.88 -11.68
CA GLU A 125 -11.89 -2.32 -10.33
C GLU A 125 -13.33 -1.89 -9.99
N GLN A 126 -13.65 -0.61 -10.15
CA GLN A 126 -14.97 -0.07 -9.82
C GLN A 126 -16.08 -0.78 -10.61
N GLN A 127 -15.86 -1.00 -11.91
CA GLN A 127 -16.80 -1.75 -12.75
C GLN A 127 -16.93 -3.21 -12.30
N SER A 128 -15.83 -3.86 -11.92
CA SER A 128 -15.87 -5.24 -11.44
C SER A 128 -16.68 -5.36 -10.15
N LEU A 129 -16.50 -4.44 -9.21
CA LEU A 129 -17.27 -4.40 -7.96
C LEU A 129 -18.75 -4.12 -8.21
N GLN A 130 -19.08 -3.22 -9.14
CA GLN A 130 -20.46 -2.96 -9.54
C GLN A 130 -21.12 -4.22 -10.12
N THR A 131 -20.45 -4.92 -11.04
CA THR A 131 -20.95 -6.18 -11.61
C THR A 131 -21.22 -7.22 -10.53
N ILE A 132 -20.31 -7.37 -9.54
CA ILE A 132 -20.52 -8.29 -8.42
C ILE A 132 -21.77 -7.92 -7.62
N ALA A 133 -22.01 -6.63 -7.38
CA ALA A 133 -23.19 -6.15 -6.67
C ALA A 133 -24.47 -6.42 -7.46
N ASP A 134 -24.47 -6.11 -8.76
CA ASP A 134 -25.61 -6.32 -9.66
C ASP A 134 -25.98 -7.80 -9.75
N ASP A 135 -24.98 -8.67 -9.92
CA ASP A 135 -25.17 -10.13 -9.95
C ASP A 135 -25.73 -10.68 -8.63
N ARG A 136 -25.34 -10.10 -7.48
CA ARG A 136 -25.90 -10.47 -6.17
C ARG A 136 -27.36 -10.08 -6.08
N ALA A 137 -27.69 -8.84 -6.45
CA ALA A 137 -29.07 -8.35 -6.45
C ALA A 137 -29.98 -9.20 -7.37
N ALA A 138 -29.49 -9.54 -8.57
CA ALA A 138 -30.24 -10.40 -9.51
C ALA A 138 -30.53 -11.79 -8.94
N ARG A 139 -29.58 -12.40 -8.21
CA ARG A 139 -29.79 -13.71 -7.55
C ARG A 139 -30.80 -13.65 -6.41
N GLU A 140 -30.88 -12.52 -5.70
CA GLU A 140 -31.85 -12.32 -4.62
C GLU A 140 -33.27 -12.13 -5.14
N GLN A 141 -33.44 -11.49 -6.30
CA GLN A 141 -34.75 -11.33 -6.95
C GLN A 141 -35.33 -12.65 -7.51
N LEU A 142 -34.48 -13.65 -7.74
CA LEU A 142 -34.86 -14.99 -8.21
C LEU A 142 -35.16 -15.98 -7.07
N ARG A 143 -35.01 -15.57 -5.80
CA ARG A 143 -35.33 -16.36 -4.61
C ARG A 143 -36.70 -16.00 -4.05
#